data_AF-A0A9Q0TJ25-F1
#
_entry.id   AF-A0A9Q0TJ25-F1
#
_cell.length_a   1.000
_cell.length_b   1.000
_cell.length_c   1.000
_cell.angle_alpha   90.00
_cell.angle_beta   90.00
_cell.angle_gamma   90.00
#
_symmetry.space_group_name_H-M   'P 1'
#
loop_
_entity.id
_entity.type
_entity.pdbx_description
1 polymer ?
#
loop_
_entity_poly.entity_id
_entity_poly.type
_entity_poly.pdbx_seq_one_letter_code
_entity_poly.pdbx_strand_id
1 'polypeptide(L)'
;MACRAAGKRGIDAGLKRVLTSTSLGHAVGLTSRTSLGGASARYIPESSTSSFLQGSGHHTTLESPIRCFHASRELWARRKNDDQGVGLKTQKKGKFAKRIKKPPVDAPYVPPKLKRITKSLQDKTIDIFEGMTTVELAKRTGQSVISLQELLVNLGEKVVSEFDPLKIDVAELVVMEAGANVRRLHSNEGSEILPRPVVVTVMGHVDHGKTSLLDALRQTSVAAKEAGGITQHLGAFVVSMPSGAAITFLDTPGHAAFSAMRARGAAVTDLVVLVVAADDGVMPQTLEAISHAKSANVPVIVAINKCDKPSANPERVKLQLASEGFLLEEMGGDIQVVEVSAITKTGLDNLEEAILLQAEMMELKARVDGHAQAYVVEAKLDKGRGPLATAIVKAGTLVCGQHVVVGSEWGRIRVIRDMSGKLTERARPAMPVVIEGLKGLPMAGDDVTVVETEERARMLSAGRRRKYEKDRLRQIMEQRTKI
;
A
#
# COMPACT_ATOMS: atom_id res chain seq x y z
N MET A 1 4.55 -55.17 44.22
CA MET A 1 3.56 -55.77 45.16
C MET A 1 2.54 -54.71 45.52
N ALA A 2 1.28 -55.07 45.70
CA ALA A 2 0.22 -54.15 46.08
C ALA A 2 -0.03 -54.17 47.60
N CYS A 3 -0.44 -53.03 48.17
CA CYS A 3 -1.41 -53.00 49.27
C CYS A 3 -2.13 -51.65 49.35
N ARG A 4 -3.46 -51.72 49.51
CA ARG A 4 -4.32 -50.60 49.91
C ARG A 4 -4.41 -50.58 51.43
N ALA A 5 -4.59 -49.40 52.04
CA ALA A 5 -5.37 -49.26 53.27
C ALA A 5 -5.99 -47.85 53.33
N ALA A 6 -7.17 -47.73 53.94
CA ALA A 6 -7.94 -46.49 54.00
C ALA A 6 -8.14 -46.04 55.46
N GLY A 7 -8.36 -44.74 55.67
CA GLY A 7 -8.74 -44.17 56.96
C GLY A 7 -9.71 -42.99 56.81
N LYS A 8 -10.90 -43.09 57.40
CA LYS A 8 -11.93 -42.03 57.49
C LYS A 8 -11.97 -41.42 58.89
N ARG A 9 -12.59 -40.23 58.98
CA ARG A 9 -12.94 -39.38 60.16
C ARG A 9 -11.90 -38.26 60.41
N GLY A 10 -12.29 -37.02 60.73
CA GLY A 10 -13.64 -36.48 60.99
C GLY A 10 -13.71 -34.95 60.89
N ILE A 11 -14.92 -34.42 61.12
CA ILE A 11 -15.35 -33.00 61.00
C ILE A 11 -14.90 -32.18 62.22
N ASP A 12 -14.42 -30.94 62.04
CA ASP A 12 -15.08 -29.76 62.66
C ASP A 12 -14.67 -28.38 62.07
N ALA A 13 -15.38 -27.33 62.50
CA ALA A 13 -15.62 -26.07 61.80
C ALA A 13 -14.52 -24.99 61.82
N GLY A 14 -14.58 -24.08 60.84
CA GLY A 14 -13.81 -22.83 60.75
C GLY A 14 -14.69 -21.63 60.35
N LEU A 15 -14.70 -20.60 61.20
CA LEU A 15 -15.57 -19.41 61.13
C LEU A 15 -15.58 -18.66 59.78
N LYS A 16 -16.79 -18.23 59.36
CA LYS A 16 -16.96 -16.99 58.59
C LYS A 16 -17.26 -15.83 59.55
N ARG A 17 -16.55 -14.71 59.44
CA ARG A 17 -16.97 -13.42 60.02
C ARG A 17 -17.36 -12.44 58.92
N VAL A 18 -18.54 -11.85 59.08
CA VAL A 18 -19.02 -10.64 58.41
C VAL A 18 -18.79 -9.46 59.37
N LEU A 19 -18.64 -8.24 58.83
CA LEU A 19 -18.98 -6.88 59.35
C LEU A 19 -18.16 -5.87 58.51
N THR A 20 -18.73 -5.19 57.51
CA THR A 20 -19.44 -3.89 57.55
C THR A 20 -18.62 -2.67 57.99
N SER A 21 -18.39 -1.70 57.09
CA SER A 21 -18.60 -0.25 57.35
C SER A 21 -18.37 0.64 56.11
N THR A 22 -19.46 1.25 55.63
CA THR A 22 -19.64 2.69 55.35
C THR A 22 -18.55 3.53 54.67
N SER A 23 -18.88 4.13 53.52
CA SER A 23 -18.61 5.56 53.28
C SER A 23 -19.63 6.23 52.36
N LEU A 24 -19.88 7.50 52.70
CA LEU A 24 -20.56 8.57 51.99
C LEU A 24 -20.22 8.66 50.48
N GLY A 25 -21.06 9.15 49.58
CA GLY A 25 -22.32 9.89 49.76
C GLY A 25 -22.21 11.33 49.25
N HIS A 26 -22.55 11.55 47.97
CA HIS A 26 -22.96 12.85 47.43
C HIS A 26 -23.86 12.66 46.21
N ALA A 27 -25.02 13.32 46.23
CA ALA A 27 -25.97 13.36 45.12
C ALA A 27 -26.29 14.83 44.82
N VAL A 28 -26.24 15.20 43.53
CA VAL A 28 -26.87 16.42 43.02
C VAL A 28 -27.65 16.03 41.79
N GLY A 29 -28.98 16.03 41.90
CA GLY A 29 -29.87 15.93 40.76
C GLY A 29 -30.24 17.33 40.25
N LEU A 30 -30.48 17.45 38.95
CA LEU A 30 -31.18 18.59 38.36
C LEU A 30 -32.10 18.08 37.26
N THR A 31 -33.34 18.55 37.30
CA THR A 31 -34.49 17.98 36.58
C THR A 31 -34.95 18.83 35.40
N SER A 32 -35.74 18.22 34.52
CA SER A 32 -36.54 18.84 33.44
C SER A 32 -35.76 19.29 32.19
N ARG A 33 -36.32 19.32 30.97
CA ARG A 33 -37.74 19.31 30.54
C ARG A 33 -38.07 18.36 29.37
N THR A 34 -39.36 18.11 29.22
CA THR A 34 -40.05 17.38 28.14
C THR A 34 -40.39 18.23 26.90
N SER A 35 -40.29 17.65 25.70
CA SER A 35 -41.13 17.91 24.50
C SER A 35 -40.89 16.77 23.49
N LEU A 36 -41.79 15.81 23.22
CA LEU A 36 -43.08 15.86 22.52
C LEU A 36 -43.04 16.38 21.06
N GLY A 37 -43.46 15.53 20.13
CA GLY A 37 -43.77 15.85 18.72
C GLY A 37 -42.60 15.70 17.75
N GLY A 38 -42.72 15.01 16.61
CA GLY A 38 -43.85 14.21 16.11
C GLY A 38 -43.49 13.53 14.79
N ALA A 39 -44.02 12.31 14.56
CA ALA A 39 -43.83 11.62 13.29
C ALA A 39 -44.75 12.21 12.22
N SER A 40 -44.26 12.35 10.98
CA SER A 40 -45.12 12.56 9.81
C SER A 40 -44.54 11.85 8.59
N ALA A 41 -44.92 10.60 8.40
CA ALA A 41 -44.81 9.96 7.09
C ALA A 41 -45.76 10.66 6.11
N ARG A 42 -45.30 10.92 4.87
CA ARG A 42 -46.18 11.17 3.74
C ARG A 42 -45.74 10.33 2.55
N TYR A 43 -46.35 9.15 2.47
CA TYR A 43 -46.55 8.42 1.23
C TYR A 43 -47.59 9.16 0.38
N ILE A 44 -47.41 9.22 -0.94
CA ILE A 44 -48.46 9.28 -1.97
C ILE A 44 -47.78 8.93 -3.32
N PRO A 45 -48.47 8.28 -4.28
CA PRO A 45 -47.81 7.24 -5.08
C PRO A 45 -47.63 7.56 -6.58
N GLU A 46 -47.01 6.59 -7.25
CA GLU A 46 -47.14 6.15 -8.65
C GLU A 46 -47.99 6.98 -9.63
N SER A 47 -47.42 7.20 -10.82
CA SER A 47 -48.18 7.25 -12.08
C SER A 47 -47.51 6.36 -13.12
N SER A 48 -48.14 5.23 -13.43
CA SER A 48 -47.72 4.26 -14.44
C SER A 48 -48.36 4.53 -15.82
N THR A 49 -47.82 3.91 -16.87
CA THR A 49 -48.40 3.81 -18.25
C THR A 49 -48.47 5.14 -19.04
N SER A 50 -48.44 5.17 -20.37
CA SER A 50 -48.72 4.12 -21.35
C SER A 50 -47.86 4.21 -22.62
N SER A 51 -47.52 3.05 -23.20
CA SER A 51 -47.23 2.91 -24.63
C SER A 51 -48.51 3.05 -25.47
N PHE A 52 -48.40 3.35 -26.78
CA PHE A 52 -49.13 2.65 -27.87
C PHE A 52 -48.78 3.19 -29.29
N LEU A 53 -48.59 2.25 -30.22
CA LEU A 53 -48.75 2.26 -31.71
C LEU A 53 -48.22 3.44 -32.56
N GLN A 54 -47.44 3.29 -33.64
CA GLN A 54 -47.39 2.33 -34.78
C GLN A 54 -48.26 2.72 -35.99
N GLY A 55 -47.60 2.91 -37.15
CA GLY A 55 -48.14 3.10 -38.50
C GLY A 55 -47.04 3.63 -39.45
N SER A 56 -46.41 2.79 -40.30
CA SER A 56 -46.74 2.60 -41.73
C SER A 56 -46.80 3.91 -42.55
N GLY A 57 -46.03 4.17 -43.62
CA GLY A 57 -45.05 3.37 -44.34
C GLY A 57 -45.40 3.23 -45.84
N HIS A 58 -44.61 3.86 -46.73
CA HIS A 58 -44.40 3.59 -48.18
C HIS A 58 -43.35 4.62 -48.67
N HIS A 59 -42.12 4.24 -49.07
CA HIS A 59 -41.69 3.83 -50.43
C HIS A 59 -42.13 4.83 -51.52
N THR A 60 -41.23 5.41 -52.34
CA THR A 60 -40.39 4.70 -53.34
C THR A 60 -39.18 5.51 -53.89
N THR A 61 -38.04 4.83 -54.12
CA THR A 61 -37.16 4.89 -55.33
C THR A 61 -36.39 6.20 -55.67
N LEU A 62 -35.22 6.28 -56.33
CA LEU A 62 -34.15 5.39 -56.86
C LEU A 62 -32.90 6.34 -57.07
N GLU A 63 -31.64 5.96 -57.33
CA GLU A 63 -30.89 4.70 -57.42
C GLU A 63 -29.39 4.97 -57.12
N SER A 64 -28.54 3.94 -57.19
CA SER A 64 -27.08 4.04 -57.39
C SER A 64 -26.62 2.87 -58.27
N PRO A 65 -25.55 2.99 -59.08
CA PRO A 65 -24.51 1.95 -58.94
C PRO A 65 -23.05 2.37 -59.22
N ILE A 66 -22.18 2.09 -58.25
CA ILE A 66 -20.99 1.20 -58.33
C ILE A 66 -20.50 0.81 -59.77
N ARG A 67 -19.23 1.11 -60.15
CA ARG A 67 -18.07 0.15 -60.15
C ARG A 67 -16.72 0.69 -60.68
N CYS A 68 -15.67 0.00 -60.21
CA CYS A 68 -14.21 0.12 -60.28
C CYS A 68 -13.45 0.25 -61.64
N PHE A 69 -12.18 0.72 -61.53
CA PHE A 69 -10.89 0.13 -62.05
C PHE A 69 -9.92 0.99 -62.90
N HIS A 70 -8.63 0.84 -62.55
CA HIS A 70 -7.35 0.94 -63.31
C HIS A 70 -6.79 2.25 -63.94
N ALA A 71 -5.67 2.69 -63.33
CA ALA A 71 -4.31 2.88 -63.91
C ALA A 71 -4.03 3.77 -65.17
N SER A 72 -3.16 4.77 -64.95
CA SER A 72 -2.07 5.30 -65.82
C SER A 72 -2.39 5.67 -67.30
N ARG A 73 -2.00 6.85 -67.81
CA ARG A 73 -0.60 7.28 -68.04
C ARG A 73 -0.51 8.77 -68.51
N GLU A 74 0.71 9.26 -68.68
CA GLU A 74 1.16 10.60 -69.08
C GLU A 74 0.54 11.14 -70.41
N LEU A 75 0.27 12.46 -70.50
CA LEU A 75 1.04 13.40 -71.35
C LEU A 75 0.44 14.82 -71.48
N TRP A 76 1.34 15.74 -71.82
CA TRP A 76 1.27 17.19 -71.97
C TRP A 76 0.12 17.76 -72.84
N ALA A 77 -0.30 19.02 -72.61
CA ALA A 77 0.27 20.18 -73.31
C ALA A 77 -0.57 21.49 -73.29
N ARG A 78 0.14 22.63 -73.27
CA ARG A 78 -0.24 24.00 -73.72
C ARG A 78 -1.34 24.76 -72.95
N ARG A 79 -1.42 26.11 -73.02
CA ARG A 79 -0.47 27.26 -73.16
C ARG A 79 -1.31 28.49 -73.57
N LYS A 80 -1.24 29.58 -72.80
CA LYS A 80 -1.21 31.04 -73.18
C LYS A 80 -1.61 31.87 -71.94
N ASN A 81 -0.87 32.89 -71.48
CA ASN A 81 -0.54 34.21 -72.09
C ASN A 81 -1.77 35.16 -72.03
N ASP A 82 -1.69 36.45 -71.65
CA ASP A 82 -0.58 37.40 -71.44
C ASP A 82 -0.88 38.38 -70.26
N ASP A 83 0.11 39.05 -69.65
CA ASP A 83 0.41 40.48 -69.91
C ASP A 83 1.67 41.05 -69.18
N GLN A 84 2.05 42.30 -69.51
CA GLN A 84 3.43 42.86 -69.51
C GLN A 84 3.84 43.71 -68.28
N GLY A 85 5.13 44.11 -68.12
CA GLY A 85 5.54 44.97 -66.97
C GLY A 85 6.95 45.64 -66.84
N VAL A 86 8.06 45.10 -67.39
CA VAL A 86 9.40 45.77 -67.61
C VAL A 86 10.30 46.24 -66.41
N GLY A 87 11.60 45.82 -66.44
CA GLY A 87 12.77 46.50 -65.81
C GLY A 87 13.42 45.74 -64.62
N LEU A 88 14.75 45.56 -64.45
CA LEU A 88 15.98 46.02 -65.14
C LEU A 88 17.10 44.92 -65.09
N LYS A 89 18.26 45.12 -65.75
CA LYS A 89 19.24 44.07 -66.13
C LYS A 89 20.48 43.93 -65.22
N THR A 90 21.07 42.73 -65.11
CA THR A 90 22.54 42.52 -64.90
C THR A 90 23.04 41.24 -65.60
N GLN A 91 24.36 41.11 -65.84
CA GLN A 91 24.96 40.26 -66.90
C GLN A 91 25.40 38.81 -66.53
N LYS A 92 25.64 37.99 -67.57
CA LYS A 92 26.19 36.62 -67.54
C LYS A 92 27.71 36.57 -67.31
N LYS A 93 28.22 35.48 -66.69
CA LYS A 93 29.58 34.94 -66.97
C LYS A 93 29.65 33.41 -66.86
N GLY A 94 30.42 32.80 -67.78
CA GLY A 94 31.34 31.68 -67.53
C GLY A 94 30.80 30.29 -67.18
N LYS A 95 30.91 29.33 -68.11
CA LYS A 95 30.80 27.89 -67.81
C LYS A 95 32.10 27.36 -67.18
N PHE A 96 32.00 26.48 -66.18
CA PHE A 96 33.09 25.58 -65.78
C PHE A 96 32.57 24.14 -65.71
N ALA A 97 33.23 23.21 -66.39
CA ALA A 97 32.79 21.82 -66.48
C ALA A 97 33.23 21.02 -65.25
N LYS A 98 32.30 20.29 -64.61
CA LYS A 98 32.64 19.33 -63.55
C LYS A 98 33.12 18.02 -64.18
N ARG A 99 34.38 17.66 -63.87
CA ARG A 99 35.02 16.40 -64.25
C ARG A 99 34.44 15.26 -63.41
N ILE A 100 34.04 14.16 -64.06
CA ILE A 100 33.42 13.00 -63.42
C ILE A 100 34.44 12.29 -62.51
N LYS A 101 34.07 12.04 -61.25
CA LYS A 101 34.72 11.02 -60.40
C LYS A 101 33.82 9.79 -60.34
N LYS A 102 34.39 8.61 -60.63
CA LYS A 102 33.74 7.32 -60.31
C LYS A 102 33.75 7.11 -58.79
N PRO A 103 32.74 6.43 -58.21
CA PRO A 103 32.68 6.18 -56.77
C PRO A 103 33.65 5.05 -56.36
N PRO A 104 34.32 5.16 -55.21
CA PRO A 104 34.93 4.03 -54.54
C PRO A 104 34.09 3.59 -53.32
N VAL A 105 33.59 2.35 -53.42
CA VAL A 105 33.26 1.41 -52.31
C VAL A 105 32.12 1.79 -51.36
N ASP A 106 31.22 0.82 -51.16
CA ASP A 106 30.06 0.90 -50.27
C ASP A 106 30.46 1.17 -48.81
N ALA A 107 30.19 2.39 -48.33
CA ALA A 107 30.03 2.60 -46.90
C ALA A 107 28.69 1.96 -46.49
N PRO A 108 28.66 0.99 -45.55
CA PRO A 108 27.42 0.37 -45.13
C PRO A 108 26.46 1.44 -44.61
N TYR A 109 25.21 1.39 -45.08
CA TYR A 109 24.16 2.31 -44.65
C TYR A 109 23.97 2.19 -43.13
N VAL A 110 24.51 3.16 -42.39
CA VAL A 110 24.19 3.34 -40.98
C VAL A 110 22.84 4.06 -40.95
N PRO A 111 21.73 3.39 -40.58
CA PRO A 111 20.46 4.08 -40.45
C PRO A 111 20.62 5.22 -39.44
N PRO A 112 19.98 6.38 -39.67
CA PRO A 112 19.95 7.42 -38.65
C PRO A 112 19.42 6.78 -37.37
N LYS A 113 20.22 6.76 -36.30
CA LYS A 113 19.83 6.19 -35.02
C LYS A 113 18.45 6.75 -34.68
N LEU A 114 17.44 5.88 -34.54
CA LEU A 114 16.13 6.32 -34.06
C LEU A 114 16.40 7.20 -32.84
N LYS A 115 15.92 8.44 -32.87
CA LYS A 115 15.79 9.20 -31.63
C LYS A 115 15.02 8.27 -30.71
N ARG A 116 15.66 7.78 -29.64
CA ARG A 116 15.01 6.92 -28.65
C ARG A 116 13.69 7.60 -28.34
N ILE A 117 12.58 6.91 -28.61
CA ILE A 117 11.24 7.40 -28.32
C ILE A 117 11.33 7.90 -26.89
N THR A 118 11.14 9.21 -26.68
CA THR A 118 11.13 9.81 -25.36
C THR A 118 10.21 8.95 -24.52
N LYS A 119 10.76 8.31 -23.46
CA LYS A 119 9.97 7.48 -22.53
C LYS A 119 8.67 8.21 -22.28
N SER A 120 7.56 7.55 -22.59
CA SER A 120 6.28 8.24 -22.73
C SER A 120 6.02 9.07 -21.47
N LEU A 121 5.53 10.30 -21.61
CA LEU A 121 5.30 11.18 -20.46
C LEU A 121 4.32 10.58 -19.43
N GLN A 122 3.62 9.51 -19.81
CA GLN A 122 2.58 8.80 -19.07
C GLN A 122 3.12 7.89 -17.95
N ASP A 123 4.40 7.49 -17.99
CA ASP A 123 5.01 6.68 -16.92
C ASP A 123 5.53 7.51 -15.73
N LYS A 124 5.46 8.84 -15.80
CA LYS A 124 5.90 9.71 -14.72
C LYS A 124 5.00 9.55 -13.49
N THR A 125 5.59 9.15 -12.37
CA THR A 125 4.97 9.26 -11.05
C THR A 125 4.98 10.72 -10.63
N ILE A 126 3.79 11.23 -10.29
CA ILE A 126 3.56 12.58 -9.84
C ILE A 126 3.25 12.53 -8.36
N ASP A 127 4.11 13.20 -7.60
CA ASP A 127 3.96 13.41 -6.18
C ASP A 127 2.91 14.50 -5.93
N ILE A 128 1.87 14.17 -5.16
CA ILE A 128 0.77 15.07 -4.76
C ILE A 128 0.88 15.36 -3.27
N PHE A 129 0.77 16.62 -2.87
CA PHE A 129 0.84 17.08 -1.48
C PHE A 129 -0.42 17.88 -1.08
N GLU A 130 -0.58 18.13 0.22
CA GLU A 130 -1.74 18.83 0.78
C GLU A 130 -1.72 20.33 0.42
N GLY A 131 -2.82 20.84 -0.16
CA GLY A 131 -2.92 22.25 -0.57
C GLY A 131 -2.30 22.59 -1.94
N MET A 132 -1.94 21.59 -2.75
CA MET A 132 -1.43 21.80 -4.10
C MET A 132 -2.44 22.56 -5.00
N THR A 133 -1.94 23.50 -5.81
CA THR A 133 -2.76 24.31 -6.73
C THR A 133 -2.94 23.68 -8.12
N THR A 134 -3.94 24.15 -8.90
CA THR A 134 -4.17 23.65 -10.27
C THR A 134 -2.98 23.93 -11.21
N VAL A 135 -2.30 25.08 -11.01
CA VAL A 135 -1.12 25.49 -11.78
C VAL A 135 0.08 24.58 -11.52
N GLU A 136 0.26 24.11 -10.29
CA GLU A 136 1.31 23.15 -9.93
C GLU A 136 1.02 21.75 -10.46
N LEU A 137 -0.25 21.31 -10.41
CA LEU A 137 -0.69 20.09 -11.07
C LEU A 137 -0.42 20.13 -12.58
N ALA A 138 -0.76 21.24 -13.26
CA ALA A 138 -0.51 21.40 -14.69
C ALA A 138 0.99 21.28 -15.02
N LYS A 139 1.85 21.95 -14.23
CA LYS A 139 3.32 21.86 -14.38
C LYS A 139 3.86 20.45 -14.17
N ARG A 140 3.34 19.68 -13.20
CA ARG A 140 3.80 18.31 -12.90
C ARG A 140 3.25 17.26 -13.88
N THR A 141 2.00 17.40 -14.31
CA THR A 141 1.35 16.53 -15.32
C THR A 141 1.83 16.81 -16.74
N GLY A 142 2.28 18.04 -17.03
CA GLY A 142 2.57 18.49 -18.39
C GLY A 142 1.31 18.73 -19.23
N GLN A 143 0.14 18.88 -18.60
CA GLN A 143 -1.12 19.19 -19.25
C GLN A 143 -1.46 20.69 -19.18
N SER A 144 -2.41 21.13 -20.01
CA SER A 144 -2.88 22.52 -19.97
C SER A 144 -3.77 22.77 -18.74
N VAL A 145 -3.69 23.98 -18.16
CA VAL A 145 -4.52 24.36 -17.00
C VAL A 145 -6.01 24.26 -17.33
N ILE A 146 -6.41 24.66 -18.54
CA ILE A 146 -7.79 24.58 -19.05
C ILE A 146 -8.29 23.13 -19.04
N SER A 147 -7.49 22.17 -19.53
CA SER A 147 -7.85 20.75 -19.51
C SER A 147 -8.04 20.20 -18.10
N LEU A 148 -7.24 20.66 -17.13
CA LEU A 148 -7.41 20.26 -15.72
C LEU A 148 -8.64 20.92 -15.09
N GLN A 149 -8.97 22.17 -15.44
CA GLN A 149 -10.22 22.84 -15.01
C GLN A 149 -11.45 22.11 -15.54
N GLU A 150 -11.47 21.72 -16.81
CA GLU A 150 -12.56 20.91 -17.39
C GLU A 150 -12.74 19.59 -16.63
N LEU A 151 -11.65 18.89 -16.29
CA LEU A 151 -11.69 17.67 -15.47
C LEU A 151 -12.22 17.95 -14.05
N LEU A 152 -11.84 19.06 -13.42
CA LEU A 152 -12.33 19.45 -12.08
C LEU A 152 -13.84 19.73 -12.09
N VAL A 153 -14.35 20.44 -13.10
CA VAL A 153 -15.78 20.70 -13.29
C VAL A 153 -16.55 19.40 -13.54
N ASN A 154 -16.00 18.49 -14.36
CA ASN A 154 -16.59 17.17 -14.60
C ASN A 154 -16.63 16.28 -13.34
N LEU A 155 -15.72 16.50 -12.38
CA LEU A 155 -15.72 15.86 -11.06
C LEU A 155 -16.66 16.56 -10.04
N GLY A 156 -17.34 17.63 -10.43
CA GLY A 156 -18.29 18.37 -9.60
C GLY A 156 -17.66 19.36 -8.62
N GLU A 157 -16.35 19.59 -8.68
CA GLU A 157 -15.66 20.52 -7.78
C GLU A 157 -15.77 21.96 -8.29
N LYS A 158 -16.27 22.86 -7.43
CA LYS A 158 -16.45 24.28 -7.75
C LYS A 158 -15.17 25.06 -7.45
N VAL A 159 -14.17 24.93 -8.30
CA VAL A 159 -12.94 25.73 -8.23
C VAL A 159 -13.25 27.15 -8.74
N VAL A 160 -12.95 28.17 -7.95
CA VAL A 160 -13.26 29.58 -8.27
C VAL A 160 -12.03 30.27 -8.86
N SER A 161 -10.82 29.87 -8.44
CA SER A 161 -9.53 30.41 -8.87
C SER A 161 -8.52 29.31 -9.14
N GLU A 162 -7.61 29.55 -10.09
CA GLU A 162 -6.50 28.64 -10.41
C GLU A 162 -5.55 28.40 -9.22
N PHE A 163 -5.51 29.36 -8.30
CA PHE A 163 -4.64 29.37 -7.12
C PHE A 163 -5.32 28.77 -5.86
N ASP A 164 -6.57 28.32 -5.95
CA ASP A 164 -7.25 27.70 -4.81
C ASP A 164 -6.57 26.36 -4.46
N PRO A 165 -6.29 26.08 -3.17
CA PRO A 165 -5.66 24.84 -2.74
C PRO A 165 -6.63 23.66 -2.91
N LEU A 166 -6.20 22.64 -3.65
CA LEU A 166 -7.00 21.43 -3.86
C LEU A 166 -6.80 20.43 -2.70
N LYS A 167 -7.88 19.72 -2.35
CA LYS A 167 -7.78 18.53 -1.48
C LYS A 167 -6.99 17.44 -2.21
N ILE A 168 -6.18 16.67 -1.47
CA ILE A 168 -5.35 15.57 -2.01
C ILE A 168 -6.19 14.59 -2.83
N ASP A 169 -7.39 14.26 -2.35
CA ASP A 169 -8.33 13.37 -3.05
C ASP A 169 -8.83 13.91 -4.40
N VAL A 170 -8.86 15.23 -4.58
CA VAL A 170 -9.26 15.88 -5.84
C VAL A 170 -8.10 15.85 -6.82
N ALA A 171 -6.93 16.27 -6.36
CA ALA A 171 -5.69 16.19 -7.13
C ALA A 171 -5.42 14.75 -7.61
N GLU A 172 -5.62 13.73 -6.77
CA GLU A 172 -5.47 12.32 -7.17
C GLU A 172 -6.39 11.93 -8.33
N LEU A 173 -7.69 12.23 -8.25
CA LEU A 173 -8.63 11.89 -9.32
C LEU A 173 -8.28 12.57 -10.64
N VAL A 174 -7.92 13.87 -10.59
CA VAL A 174 -7.53 14.63 -11.77
C VAL A 174 -6.28 14.04 -12.43
N VAL A 175 -5.26 13.66 -11.65
CA VAL A 175 -4.03 13.06 -12.17
C VAL A 175 -4.25 11.64 -12.70
N MET A 176 -5.16 10.87 -12.10
CA MET A 176 -5.56 9.54 -12.61
C MET A 176 -6.30 9.64 -13.95
N GLU A 177 -7.23 10.58 -14.10
CA GLU A 177 -7.97 10.78 -15.36
C GLU A 177 -7.06 11.38 -16.45
N ALA A 178 -6.10 12.24 -16.07
CA ALA A 178 -4.99 12.68 -16.90
C ALA A 178 -4.05 11.54 -17.37
N GLY A 179 -4.17 10.34 -16.80
CA GLY A 179 -3.47 9.13 -17.23
C GLY A 179 -2.05 8.96 -16.71
N ALA A 180 -1.69 9.63 -15.60
CA ALA A 180 -0.37 9.56 -14.99
C ALA A 180 -0.32 8.70 -13.71
N ASN A 181 0.90 8.43 -13.23
CA ASN A 181 1.10 7.75 -11.96
C ASN A 181 1.00 8.74 -10.79
N VAL A 182 0.36 8.32 -9.69
CA VAL A 182 0.13 9.16 -8.50
C VAL A 182 0.87 8.55 -7.33
N ARG A 183 1.56 9.40 -6.56
CA ARG A 183 2.02 9.09 -5.22
C ARG A 183 1.51 10.16 -4.27
N ARG A 184 0.75 9.78 -3.25
CA ARG A 184 0.37 10.69 -2.17
C ARG A 184 1.59 10.92 -1.28
N LEU A 185 2.14 12.13 -1.31
CA LEU A 185 3.00 12.63 -0.25
C LEU A 185 2.10 13.21 0.83
N HIS A 186 1.75 12.39 1.81
CA HIS A 186 1.12 12.88 3.01
C HIS A 186 2.14 13.68 3.82
N SER A 187 1.75 14.87 4.27
CA SER A 187 2.57 15.66 5.18
C SER A 187 2.74 14.91 6.50
N ASN A 188 3.99 14.67 6.91
CA ASN A 188 4.31 14.27 8.29
C ASN A 188 4.10 15.44 9.28
N GLU A 189 3.96 16.65 8.75
CA GLU A 189 3.51 17.83 9.48
C GLU A 189 2.10 17.59 10.02
N GLY A 190 1.97 17.75 11.33
CA GLY A 190 0.76 17.66 12.11
C GLY A 190 0.94 18.49 13.38
N SER A 191 -0.15 18.87 14.01
CA SER A 191 -0.10 19.65 15.25
C SER A 191 0.41 18.83 16.44
N GLU A 192 0.23 17.50 16.41
CA GLU A 192 0.66 16.58 17.46
C GLU A 192 1.53 15.44 16.89
N ILE A 193 2.82 15.74 16.65
CA ILE A 193 3.84 14.74 16.35
C ILE A 193 4.34 14.14 17.66
N LEU A 194 4.00 12.87 17.92
CA LEU A 194 4.36 12.14 19.14
C LEU A 194 5.32 10.98 18.83
N PRO A 195 6.15 10.55 19.81
CA PRO A 195 6.88 9.29 19.69
C PRO A 195 5.91 8.13 19.55
N ARG A 196 6.26 7.12 18.74
CA ARG A 196 5.42 5.95 18.50
C ARG A 196 6.18 4.63 18.68
N PRO A 197 5.47 3.51 18.93
CA PRO A 197 6.05 2.18 18.88
C PRO A 197 6.78 1.89 17.56
N VAL A 198 7.86 1.13 17.66
CA VAL A 198 8.55 0.52 16.52
C VAL A 198 7.73 -0.63 15.97
N VAL A 199 7.64 -0.73 14.64
CA VAL A 199 7.06 -1.89 13.96
C VAL A 199 8.20 -2.73 13.38
N VAL A 200 8.24 -4.00 13.77
CA VAL A 200 9.34 -4.94 13.54
C VAL A 200 8.84 -6.14 12.73
N THR A 201 9.45 -6.45 11.59
CA THR A 201 9.19 -7.72 10.90
C THR A 201 10.21 -8.77 11.31
N VAL A 202 9.75 -9.97 11.67
CA VAL A 202 10.64 -11.13 11.86
C VAL A 202 10.77 -11.92 10.55
N MET A 203 12.00 -12.11 10.09
CA MET A 203 12.36 -12.82 8.86
C MET A 203 13.44 -13.88 9.10
N GLY A 204 13.68 -14.73 8.10
CA GLY A 204 14.65 -15.84 8.18
C GLY A 204 14.14 -17.11 7.50
N HIS A 205 14.99 -18.13 7.45
CA HIS A 205 14.70 -19.43 6.83
C HIS A 205 13.54 -20.18 7.53
N VAL A 206 12.99 -21.20 6.86
CA VAL A 206 12.14 -22.22 7.48
C VAL A 206 12.92 -22.91 8.62
N ASP A 207 12.20 -23.38 9.65
CA ASP A 207 12.73 -24.09 10.83
C ASP A 207 13.81 -23.39 11.68
N HIS A 208 14.17 -22.14 11.38
CA HIS A 208 14.98 -21.28 12.25
C HIS A 208 14.24 -20.78 13.50
N GLY A 209 12.97 -21.18 13.71
CA GLY A 209 12.22 -20.91 14.93
C GLY A 209 11.62 -19.50 15.06
N LYS A 210 11.31 -18.82 13.94
CA LYS A 210 10.66 -17.49 13.94
C LYS A 210 9.37 -17.46 14.77
N THR A 211 8.43 -18.35 14.45
CA THR A 211 7.13 -18.46 15.13
C THR A 211 7.32 -18.81 16.60
N SER A 212 8.29 -19.68 16.92
CA SER A 212 8.63 -20.05 18.31
C SER A 212 9.20 -18.89 19.12
N LEU A 213 10.05 -18.05 18.50
CA LEU A 213 10.60 -16.84 19.12
C LEU A 213 9.48 -15.82 19.39
N LEU A 214 8.60 -15.61 18.41
CA LEU A 214 7.44 -14.74 18.57
C LEU A 214 6.44 -15.26 19.61
N ASP A 215 6.24 -16.57 19.71
CA ASP A 215 5.44 -17.20 20.76
C ASP A 215 6.06 -17.01 22.15
N ALA A 216 7.38 -17.12 22.26
CA ALA A 216 8.10 -16.90 23.51
C ALA A 216 7.95 -15.46 24.03
N LEU A 217 8.13 -14.47 23.14
CA LEU A 217 7.93 -13.03 23.42
C LEU A 217 6.46 -12.72 23.76
N ARG A 218 5.51 -13.30 23.01
CA ARG A 218 4.07 -13.12 23.24
C ARG A 218 3.55 -13.86 24.49
N GLN A 219 4.35 -14.72 25.09
CA GLN A 219 3.96 -15.65 26.16
C GLN A 219 2.78 -16.57 25.77
N THR A 220 2.68 -16.93 24.48
CA THR A 220 1.62 -17.80 23.95
C THR A 220 2.18 -19.04 23.24
N SER A 221 1.29 -19.90 22.75
CA SER A 221 1.64 -20.97 21.81
C SER A 221 0.64 -20.98 20.65
N VAL A 222 1.03 -20.33 19.57
CA VAL A 222 0.38 -20.25 18.26
C VAL A 222 0.95 -21.33 17.34
N ALA A 223 2.28 -21.54 17.34
CA ALA A 223 2.95 -22.52 16.49
C ALA A 223 2.39 -23.94 16.66
N ALA A 224 2.00 -24.31 17.90
CA ALA A 224 1.38 -25.61 18.20
C ALA A 224 -0.10 -25.73 17.74
N LYS A 225 -0.72 -24.63 17.30
CA LYS A 225 -2.13 -24.56 16.87
C LYS A 225 -2.30 -24.32 15.37
N GLU A 226 -1.24 -23.90 14.67
CA GLU A 226 -1.27 -23.70 13.23
C GLU A 226 -1.22 -25.03 12.46
N ALA A 227 -1.95 -25.10 11.34
CA ALA A 227 -2.03 -26.29 10.52
C ALA A 227 -0.67 -26.62 9.88
N GLY A 228 -0.08 -27.75 10.26
CA GLY A 228 1.25 -28.15 9.82
C GLY A 228 2.41 -27.53 10.61
N GLY A 229 2.15 -26.81 11.70
CA GLY A 229 3.19 -26.25 12.57
C GLY A 229 4.01 -25.11 11.96
N ILE A 230 3.47 -24.45 10.92
CA ILE A 230 4.15 -23.36 10.19
C ILE A 230 3.24 -22.13 10.08
N THR A 231 3.83 -20.94 10.24
CA THR A 231 3.17 -19.67 9.90
C THR A 231 2.80 -19.68 8.42
N GLN A 232 1.50 -19.55 8.11
CA GLN A 232 1.00 -19.40 6.73
C GLN A 232 0.41 -18.01 6.47
N HIS A 233 0.04 -17.29 7.53
CA HIS A 233 -0.63 -15.99 7.50
C HIS A 233 0.29 -14.92 8.06
N LEU A 234 0.16 -13.67 7.59
CA LEU A 234 0.95 -12.56 8.12
C LEU A 234 0.32 -12.07 9.43
N GLY A 235 0.84 -12.59 10.54
CA GLY A 235 0.40 -12.22 11.89
C GLY A 235 0.93 -10.86 12.32
N ALA A 236 0.19 -10.19 13.20
CA ALA A 236 0.64 -8.99 13.89
C ALA A 236 0.24 -9.04 15.37
N PHE A 237 1.09 -8.55 16.27
CA PHE A 237 0.78 -8.39 17.69
C PHE A 237 1.65 -7.33 18.35
N VAL A 238 1.27 -6.89 19.55
CA VAL A 238 2.00 -5.90 20.34
C VAL A 238 2.54 -6.56 21.61
N VAL A 239 3.82 -6.37 21.88
CA VAL A 239 4.47 -6.69 23.16
C VAL A 239 4.60 -5.39 23.95
N SER A 240 4.26 -5.42 25.23
CA SER A 240 4.38 -4.28 26.14
C SER A 240 5.54 -4.51 27.10
N MET A 241 6.49 -3.58 27.11
CA MET A 241 7.70 -3.66 27.91
C MET A 241 7.46 -3.23 29.36
N PRO A 242 8.24 -3.73 30.34
CA PRO A 242 8.21 -3.23 31.72
C PRO A 242 8.52 -1.73 31.84
N SER A 243 9.28 -1.17 30.90
CA SER A 243 9.59 0.27 30.79
C SER A 243 8.39 1.14 30.37
N GLY A 244 7.25 0.53 29.99
CA GLY A 244 6.09 1.22 29.42
C GLY A 244 6.18 1.47 27.91
N ALA A 245 7.30 1.14 27.28
CA ALA A 245 7.42 1.09 25.82
C ALA A 245 6.60 -0.08 25.23
N ALA A 246 6.36 -0.05 23.92
CA ALA A 246 5.70 -1.14 23.21
C ALA A 246 6.38 -1.41 21.86
N ILE A 247 6.38 -2.67 21.45
CA ILE A 247 6.96 -3.16 20.20
C ILE A 247 5.86 -3.87 19.42
N THR A 248 5.68 -3.52 18.14
CA THR A 248 4.71 -4.19 17.26
C THR A 248 5.44 -5.18 16.36
N PHE A 249 5.18 -6.48 16.54
CA PHE A 249 5.81 -7.53 15.74
C PHE A 249 4.91 -8.00 14.60
N LEU A 250 5.51 -8.23 13.42
CA LEU A 250 4.90 -8.89 12.26
C LEU A 250 5.58 -10.23 11.99
N ASP A 251 4.79 -11.30 11.92
CA ASP A 251 5.27 -12.66 11.64
C ASP A 251 5.21 -12.97 10.14
N THR A 252 6.36 -13.05 9.46
CA THR A 252 6.39 -13.42 8.03
C THR A 252 6.70 -14.90 7.79
N PRO A 253 5.94 -15.58 6.90
CA PRO A 253 6.21 -16.96 6.55
C PRO A 253 7.57 -17.15 5.85
N GLY A 254 8.31 -18.18 6.27
CA GLY A 254 9.67 -18.46 5.78
C GLY A 254 9.75 -19.09 4.39
N HIS A 255 8.72 -19.84 3.97
CA HIS A 255 8.78 -20.64 2.75
C HIS A 255 9.00 -19.79 1.49
N ALA A 256 9.78 -20.29 0.52
CA ALA A 256 10.17 -19.57 -0.69
C ALA A 256 8.96 -19.00 -1.46
N ALA A 257 7.87 -19.76 -1.55
CA ALA A 257 6.62 -19.36 -2.20
C ALA A 257 5.99 -18.05 -1.66
N PHE A 258 6.33 -17.63 -0.45
CA PHE A 258 5.81 -16.41 0.19
C PHE A 258 6.78 -15.23 0.13
N SER A 259 7.72 -15.20 -0.82
CA SER A 259 8.64 -14.08 -1.07
C SER A 259 7.93 -12.72 -1.11
N ALA A 260 6.78 -12.63 -1.77
CA ALA A 260 5.97 -11.41 -1.83
C ALA A 260 5.39 -10.96 -0.47
N MET A 261 5.20 -11.87 0.50
CA MET A 261 4.81 -11.52 1.87
C MET A 261 6.00 -10.92 2.65
N ARG A 262 7.21 -11.48 2.48
CA ARG A 262 8.44 -10.91 3.07
C ARG A 262 8.72 -9.50 2.53
N ALA A 263 8.66 -9.32 1.22
CA ALA A 263 8.82 -8.01 0.58
C ALA A 263 7.85 -6.96 1.14
N ARG A 264 6.58 -7.32 1.36
CA ARG A 264 5.59 -6.43 1.99
C ARG A 264 5.88 -6.18 3.47
N GLY A 265 6.30 -7.19 4.23
CA GLY A 265 6.71 -7.03 5.63
C GLY A 265 7.80 -5.97 5.77
N ALA A 266 8.92 -6.15 5.05
CA ALA A 266 10.01 -5.17 5.05
C ALA A 266 9.54 -3.75 4.65
N ALA A 267 8.69 -3.61 3.63
CA ALA A 267 8.23 -2.30 3.17
C ALA A 267 7.30 -1.55 4.16
N VAL A 268 6.70 -2.23 5.13
CA VAL A 268 5.77 -1.64 6.12
C VAL A 268 6.44 -1.39 7.47
N THR A 269 7.59 -2.00 7.76
CA THR A 269 8.25 -1.95 9.07
C THR A 269 9.45 -1.02 9.15
N ASP A 270 9.69 -0.52 10.35
CA ASP A 270 10.83 0.35 10.67
C ASP A 270 12.12 -0.46 10.88
N LEU A 271 11.98 -1.75 11.26
CA LEU A 271 13.09 -2.62 11.60
C LEU A 271 12.81 -4.06 11.13
N VAL A 272 13.85 -4.79 10.72
CA VAL A 272 13.78 -6.23 10.46
C VAL A 272 14.65 -6.99 11.48
N VAL A 273 14.07 -8.00 12.14
CA VAL A 273 14.82 -8.98 12.93
C VAL A 273 15.04 -10.22 12.07
N LEU A 274 16.31 -10.52 11.78
CA LEU A 274 16.72 -11.66 10.97
C LEU A 274 17.08 -12.84 11.88
N VAL A 275 16.24 -13.87 11.88
CA VAL A 275 16.43 -15.08 12.70
C VAL A 275 17.27 -16.10 11.93
N VAL A 276 18.46 -16.38 12.46
CA VAL A 276 19.40 -17.37 11.93
C VAL A 276 19.64 -18.44 12.99
N ALA A 277 19.53 -19.71 12.65
CA ALA A 277 19.74 -20.76 13.65
C ALA A 277 21.23 -21.07 13.83
N ALA A 278 21.66 -21.27 15.08
CA ALA A 278 23.05 -21.54 15.44
C ALA A 278 23.55 -22.93 14.99
N ASP A 279 22.65 -23.86 14.70
CA ASP A 279 22.94 -25.20 14.18
C ASP A 279 22.99 -25.24 12.64
N ASP A 280 22.10 -24.52 11.96
CA ASP A 280 21.99 -24.51 10.50
C ASP A 280 22.91 -23.47 9.83
N GLY A 281 22.96 -22.24 10.38
CA GLY A 281 23.68 -21.10 9.84
C GLY A 281 22.95 -20.34 8.72
N VAL A 282 23.71 -19.63 7.87
CA VAL A 282 23.15 -18.80 6.80
C VAL A 282 22.65 -19.67 5.64
N MET A 283 21.40 -19.46 5.25
CA MET A 283 20.68 -20.23 4.22
C MET A 283 20.14 -19.33 3.10
N PRO A 284 19.79 -19.85 1.91
CA PRO A 284 19.36 -19.01 0.77
C PRO A 284 18.14 -18.11 1.05
N GLN A 285 17.20 -18.54 1.89
CA GLN A 285 16.06 -17.70 2.30
C GLN A 285 16.46 -16.60 3.29
N THR A 286 17.56 -16.78 4.04
CA THR A 286 18.19 -15.72 4.86
C THR A 286 18.73 -14.64 3.93
N LEU A 287 19.47 -15.02 2.87
CA LEU A 287 19.98 -14.08 1.85
C LEU A 287 18.85 -13.37 1.08
N GLU A 288 17.72 -14.04 0.86
CA GLU A 288 16.53 -13.43 0.26
C GLU A 288 15.87 -12.40 1.20
N ALA A 289 15.68 -12.73 2.48
CA ALA A 289 15.17 -11.80 3.49
C ALA A 289 16.05 -10.54 3.63
N ILE A 290 17.37 -10.75 3.62
CA ILE A 290 18.41 -9.72 3.55
C ILE A 290 18.20 -8.80 2.34
N SER A 291 17.96 -9.38 1.16
CA SER A 291 17.75 -8.61 -0.08
C SER A 291 16.50 -7.73 0.01
N HIS A 292 15.41 -8.22 0.61
CA HIS A 292 14.19 -7.44 0.85
C HIS A 292 14.43 -6.29 1.83
N ALA A 293 15.12 -6.52 2.95
CA ALA A 293 15.45 -5.48 3.94
C ALA A 293 16.34 -4.38 3.33
N LYS A 294 17.40 -4.77 2.60
CA LYS A 294 18.28 -3.83 1.87
C LYS A 294 17.51 -3.05 0.79
N SER A 295 16.58 -3.70 0.06
CA SER A 295 15.74 -3.05 -0.95
C SER A 295 14.70 -2.09 -0.37
N ALA A 296 14.22 -2.35 0.85
CA ALA A 296 13.34 -1.46 1.58
C ALA A 296 14.09 -0.32 2.32
N ASN A 297 15.43 -0.37 2.38
CA ASN A 297 16.28 0.51 3.18
C ASN A 297 15.90 0.52 4.67
N VAL A 298 15.69 -0.68 5.22
CA VAL A 298 15.29 -0.91 6.62
C VAL A 298 16.45 -1.51 7.42
N PRO A 299 16.80 -0.98 8.60
CA PRO A 299 17.84 -1.54 9.45
C PRO A 299 17.54 -2.99 9.87
N VAL A 300 18.60 -3.76 10.13
CA VAL A 300 18.52 -5.19 10.45
C VAL A 300 19.22 -5.46 11.78
N ILE A 301 18.54 -6.15 12.68
CA ILE A 301 19.16 -6.81 13.86
C ILE A 301 19.16 -8.32 13.61
N VAL A 302 20.25 -9.01 13.96
CA VAL A 302 20.35 -10.47 13.79
C VAL A 302 20.08 -11.15 15.13
N ALA A 303 19.11 -12.07 15.15
CA ALA A 303 18.86 -12.96 16.28
C ALA A 303 19.39 -14.37 15.96
N ILE A 304 20.50 -14.76 16.58
CA ILE A 304 21.04 -16.11 16.46
C ILE A 304 20.26 -17.02 17.42
N ASN A 305 19.37 -17.86 16.89
CA ASN A 305 18.44 -18.70 17.65
C ASN A 305 18.96 -20.14 17.82
N LYS A 306 18.31 -20.90 18.72
CA LYS A 306 18.63 -22.29 19.08
C LYS A 306 19.99 -22.46 19.82
N CYS A 307 20.47 -21.44 20.52
CA CYS A 307 21.71 -21.52 21.31
C CYS A 307 21.66 -22.50 22.48
N ASP A 308 20.50 -23.08 22.79
CA ASP A 308 20.31 -24.19 23.74
C ASP A 308 20.82 -25.54 23.23
N LYS A 309 21.01 -25.71 21.91
CA LYS A 309 21.46 -26.99 21.34
C LYS A 309 22.95 -27.23 21.55
N PRO A 310 23.39 -28.47 21.83
CA PRO A 310 24.81 -28.82 21.92
C PRO A 310 25.56 -28.70 20.57
N SER A 311 24.83 -28.62 19.46
CA SER A 311 25.36 -28.37 18.11
C SER A 311 25.36 -26.88 17.71
N ALA A 312 24.95 -25.97 18.60
CA ALA A 312 24.93 -24.55 18.32
C ALA A 312 26.35 -23.99 18.19
N ASN A 313 26.61 -23.20 17.15
CA ASN A 313 27.87 -22.50 16.95
C ASN A 313 27.60 -21.06 16.46
N PRO A 314 27.31 -20.11 17.38
CA PRO A 314 27.05 -18.72 17.02
C PRO A 314 28.20 -18.05 16.27
N GLU A 315 29.45 -18.32 16.69
CA GLU A 315 30.67 -17.80 16.04
C GLU A 315 30.75 -18.17 14.55
N ARG A 316 30.41 -19.42 14.19
CA ARG A 316 30.31 -19.83 12.79
C ARG A 316 29.27 -19.01 12.03
N VAL A 317 28.12 -18.69 12.65
CA VAL A 317 27.06 -17.89 12.01
C VAL A 317 27.52 -16.44 11.81
N LYS A 318 28.19 -15.84 12.80
CA LYS A 318 28.80 -14.51 12.69
C LYS A 318 29.78 -14.44 11.50
N LEU A 319 30.70 -15.40 11.41
CA LEU A 319 31.67 -15.50 10.30
C LEU A 319 30.98 -15.67 8.93
N GLN A 320 29.92 -16.48 8.84
CA GLN A 320 29.15 -16.63 7.60
C GLN A 320 28.46 -15.32 7.19
N LEU A 321 27.80 -14.62 8.13
CA LEU A 321 27.17 -13.33 7.87
C LEU A 321 28.21 -12.30 7.38
N ALA A 322 29.37 -12.22 8.04
CA ALA A 322 30.47 -11.36 7.61
C ALA A 322 30.95 -11.67 6.18
N SER A 323 31.03 -12.95 5.81
CA SER A 323 31.40 -13.36 4.44
C SER A 323 30.37 -12.98 3.37
N GLU A 324 29.09 -12.86 3.76
CA GLU A 324 27.97 -12.39 2.92
C GLU A 324 27.83 -10.85 2.93
N GLY A 325 28.84 -10.13 3.45
CA GLY A 325 28.90 -8.67 3.48
C GLY A 325 28.03 -8.04 4.56
N PHE A 326 27.87 -8.69 5.71
CA PHE A 326 27.28 -8.10 6.92
C PHE A 326 28.37 -7.52 7.80
N LEU A 327 28.36 -6.20 7.97
CA LEU A 327 29.23 -5.52 8.91
C LEU A 327 28.60 -5.63 10.30
N LEU A 328 29.03 -6.63 11.06
CA LEU A 328 28.59 -6.88 12.43
C LEU A 328 29.23 -5.86 13.38
N GLU A 329 28.52 -5.49 14.45
CA GLU A 329 29.00 -4.51 15.44
C GLU A 329 30.34 -4.91 16.08
N GLU A 330 30.52 -6.19 16.42
CA GLU A 330 31.79 -6.76 16.92
C GLU A 330 32.98 -6.58 15.94
N MET A 331 32.70 -6.36 14.65
CA MET A 331 33.68 -6.14 13.59
C MET A 331 33.74 -4.67 13.13
N GLY A 332 33.14 -3.74 13.88
CA GLY A 332 33.10 -2.31 13.57
C GLY A 332 32.02 -1.90 12.55
N GLY A 333 30.95 -2.68 12.44
CA GLY A 333 29.79 -2.37 11.60
C GLY A 333 28.55 -1.92 12.37
N ASP A 334 27.43 -1.78 11.66
CA ASP A 334 26.17 -1.24 12.18
C ASP A 334 25.16 -2.31 12.63
N ILE A 335 25.45 -3.59 12.37
CA ILE A 335 24.49 -4.69 12.55
C ILE A 335 24.69 -5.37 13.91
N GLN A 336 23.76 -5.11 14.82
CA GLN A 336 23.68 -5.73 16.13
C GLN A 336 23.37 -7.24 16.00
N VAL A 337 24.02 -8.05 16.83
CA VAL A 337 23.84 -9.51 16.88
C VAL A 337 23.48 -9.91 18.31
N VAL A 338 22.35 -10.60 18.49
CA VAL A 338 21.89 -11.09 19.79
C VAL A 338 21.73 -12.60 19.73
N GLU A 339 22.34 -13.30 20.69
CA GLU A 339 22.21 -14.74 20.86
C GLU A 339 20.98 -15.08 21.72
N VAL A 340 20.10 -15.93 21.22
CA VAL A 340 18.80 -16.24 21.82
C VAL A 340 18.48 -17.74 21.79
N SER A 341 17.59 -18.16 22.68
CA SER A 341 16.83 -19.40 22.50
C SER A 341 15.36 -19.18 22.82
N ALA A 342 14.51 -19.44 21.84
CA ALA A 342 13.06 -19.43 21.99
C ALA A 342 12.54 -20.50 22.98
N ILE A 343 13.28 -21.60 23.19
CA ILE A 343 12.83 -22.73 24.02
C ILE A 343 13.16 -22.50 25.49
N THR A 344 14.41 -22.19 25.80
CA THR A 344 14.84 -21.88 27.18
C THR A 344 14.50 -20.45 27.60
N LYS A 345 14.05 -19.60 26.65
CA LYS A 345 13.74 -18.18 26.83
C LYS A 345 14.94 -17.33 27.26
N THR A 346 16.15 -17.74 26.92
CA THR A 346 17.38 -16.99 27.20
C THR A 346 17.66 -15.97 26.11
N GLY A 347 18.09 -14.76 26.48
CA GLY A 347 18.47 -13.68 25.56
C GLY A 347 17.29 -12.92 24.93
N LEU A 348 16.04 -13.24 25.28
CA LEU A 348 14.86 -12.52 24.78
C LEU A 348 14.85 -11.06 25.25
N ASP A 349 15.11 -10.84 26.54
CA ASP A 349 15.19 -9.49 27.14
C ASP A 349 16.25 -8.63 26.41
N ASN A 350 17.45 -9.19 26.17
CA ASN A 350 18.52 -8.53 25.40
C ASN A 350 18.08 -8.17 23.96
N LEU A 351 17.26 -9.01 23.32
CA LEU A 351 16.74 -8.75 21.98
C LEU A 351 15.68 -7.64 21.99
N GLU A 352 14.82 -7.61 23.00
CA GLU A 352 13.85 -6.52 23.19
C GLU A 352 14.55 -5.18 23.49
N GLU A 353 15.61 -5.19 24.32
CA GLU A 353 16.45 -4.02 24.61
C GLU A 353 17.20 -3.52 23.36
N ALA A 354 17.80 -4.41 22.57
CA ALA A 354 18.45 -4.08 21.30
C ALA A 354 17.49 -3.42 20.29
N ILE A 355 16.28 -3.98 20.14
CA ILE A 355 15.21 -3.40 19.31
C ILE A 355 14.80 -2.02 19.81
N LEU A 356 14.69 -1.82 21.13
CA LEU A 356 14.30 -0.55 21.73
C LEU A 356 15.38 0.52 21.55
N LEU A 357 16.65 0.18 21.80
CA LEU A 357 17.80 1.05 21.56
C LEU A 357 17.86 1.53 20.10
N GLN A 358 17.70 0.59 19.16
CA GLN A 358 17.67 0.91 17.74
C GLN A 358 16.48 1.81 17.37
N ALA A 359 15.31 1.63 17.99
CA ALA A 359 14.14 2.49 17.79
C ALA A 359 14.34 3.91 18.34
N GLU A 360 15.06 4.06 19.46
CA GLU A 360 15.44 5.37 20.02
C GLU A 360 16.44 6.09 19.09
N MET A 361 17.46 5.39 18.58
CA MET A 361 18.40 5.94 17.58
C MET A 361 17.72 6.41 16.29
N MET A 362 16.59 5.80 15.92
CA MET A 362 15.78 6.19 14.76
C MET A 362 14.81 7.35 15.03
N GLU A 363 14.68 7.81 16.27
CA GLU A 363 13.73 8.84 16.73
C GLU A 363 12.30 8.67 16.17
N LEU A 364 11.73 7.46 16.27
CA LEU A 364 10.45 7.13 15.61
C LEU A 364 9.28 7.99 16.11
N LYS A 365 8.83 8.89 15.23
CA LYS A 365 7.74 9.85 15.45
C LYS A 365 6.61 9.63 14.45
N ALA A 366 5.38 9.96 14.86
CA ALA A 366 4.23 10.05 13.95
C ALA A 366 3.21 11.07 14.45
N ARG A 367 2.53 11.73 13.50
CA ARG A 367 1.34 12.54 13.81
C ARG A 367 0.22 11.64 14.33
N VAL A 368 -0.50 12.08 15.35
CA VAL A 368 -1.70 11.39 15.87
C VAL A 368 -2.98 12.05 15.36
N ASP A 369 -2.90 13.32 14.96
CA ASP A 369 -3.96 14.14 14.40
C ASP A 369 -4.17 13.95 12.88
N GLY A 370 -5.30 14.48 12.38
CA GLY A 370 -5.66 14.49 10.97
C GLY A 370 -6.13 13.15 10.40
N HIS A 371 -6.23 13.10 9.06
CA HIS A 371 -6.66 11.92 8.32
C HIS A 371 -5.69 10.76 8.53
N ALA A 372 -6.22 9.60 8.88
CA ALA A 372 -5.41 8.42 9.13
C ALA A 372 -4.92 7.76 7.83
N GLN A 373 -3.69 7.26 7.91
CA GLN A 373 -2.98 6.51 6.89
C GLN A 373 -2.67 5.14 7.49
N ALA A 374 -3.01 4.05 6.80
CA ALA A 374 -2.65 2.71 7.22
C ALA A 374 -2.30 1.83 6.02
N TYR A 375 -1.54 0.74 6.23
CA TYR A 375 -1.21 -0.25 5.21
C TYR A 375 -1.97 -1.54 5.46
N VAL A 376 -2.59 -2.13 4.43
CA VAL A 376 -3.18 -3.47 4.53
C VAL A 376 -2.07 -4.53 4.55
N VAL A 377 -2.05 -5.28 5.64
CA VAL A 377 -1.13 -6.40 5.89
C VAL A 377 -1.65 -7.69 5.27
N GLU A 378 -2.91 -7.99 5.55
CA GLU A 378 -3.65 -9.17 5.06
C GLU A 378 -5.13 -8.80 4.87
N ALA A 379 -5.79 -9.40 3.89
CA ALA A 379 -7.23 -9.30 3.71
C ALA A 379 -7.86 -10.70 3.61
N LYS A 380 -8.98 -10.93 4.30
CA LYS A 380 -9.72 -12.20 4.27
C LYS A 380 -11.24 -12.00 4.28
N LEU A 381 -11.97 -12.93 3.68
CA LEU A 381 -13.44 -12.91 3.66
C LEU A 381 -13.98 -13.84 4.75
N ASP A 382 -14.71 -13.29 5.71
CA ASP A 382 -15.30 -14.03 6.83
C ASP A 382 -16.79 -14.34 6.62
N LYS A 383 -17.21 -15.56 6.98
CA LYS A 383 -18.58 -16.08 6.84
C LYS A 383 -19.52 -15.56 7.93
N GLY A 384 -19.67 -14.24 7.98
CA GLY A 384 -20.59 -13.54 8.89
C GLY A 384 -20.27 -12.06 8.99
N ARG A 385 -18.98 -11.71 9.06
CA ARG A 385 -18.54 -10.31 9.13
C ARG A 385 -18.32 -9.67 7.75
N GLY A 386 -18.14 -10.48 6.70
CA GLY A 386 -17.82 -9.99 5.35
C GLY A 386 -16.31 -9.78 5.19
N PRO A 387 -15.87 -8.83 4.34
CA PRO A 387 -14.44 -8.59 4.15
C PRO A 387 -13.82 -7.95 5.39
N LEU A 388 -12.72 -8.56 5.83
CA LEU A 388 -11.86 -8.12 6.92
C LEU A 388 -10.50 -7.73 6.34
N ALA A 389 -9.99 -6.57 6.74
CA ALA A 389 -8.63 -6.14 6.41
C ALA A 389 -7.83 -5.94 7.70
N THR A 390 -6.75 -6.71 7.88
CA THR A 390 -5.74 -6.46 8.90
C THR A 390 -4.84 -5.33 8.37
N ALA A 391 -4.71 -4.24 9.12
CA ALA A 391 -3.95 -3.06 8.73
C ALA A 391 -3.12 -2.50 9.88
N ILE A 392 -1.99 -1.86 9.56
CA ILE A 392 -1.14 -1.14 10.52
C ILE A 392 -1.25 0.35 10.25
N VAL A 393 -1.59 1.12 11.28
CA VAL A 393 -1.69 2.59 11.17
C VAL A 393 -0.29 3.19 11.09
N LYS A 394 0.00 3.94 10.03
CA LYS A 394 1.28 4.66 9.88
C LYS A 394 1.25 6.00 10.60
N ALA A 395 0.15 6.75 10.43
CA ALA A 395 0.01 8.14 10.84
C ALA A 395 -1.46 8.52 10.98
N GLY A 396 -1.78 9.48 11.84
CA GLY A 396 -3.14 9.85 12.22
C GLY A 396 -3.84 8.76 13.06
N THR A 397 -5.13 8.96 13.33
CA THR A 397 -5.93 8.02 14.14
C THR A 397 -7.14 7.52 13.37
N LEU A 398 -7.24 6.21 13.10
CA LEU A 398 -8.45 5.61 12.53
C LEU A 398 -9.56 5.58 13.59
N VAL A 399 -10.77 5.98 13.23
CA VAL A 399 -11.93 6.00 14.13
C VAL A 399 -13.10 5.22 13.53
N CYS A 400 -13.81 4.46 14.36
CA CYS A 400 -15.05 3.80 13.95
C CYS A 400 -16.06 4.79 13.35
N GLY A 401 -16.74 4.39 12.27
CA GLY A 401 -17.72 5.21 11.56
C GLY A 401 -17.16 6.08 10.43
N GLN A 402 -15.84 6.22 10.28
CA GLN A 402 -15.21 6.95 9.17
C GLN A 402 -15.37 6.24 7.81
N HIS A 403 -15.33 7.01 6.73
CA HIS A 403 -15.25 6.48 5.36
C HIS A 403 -13.79 6.26 4.96
N VAL A 404 -13.50 5.13 4.33
CA VAL A 404 -12.15 4.75 3.90
C VAL A 404 -12.14 4.24 2.47
N VAL A 405 -11.05 4.54 1.78
CA VAL A 405 -10.68 3.92 0.49
C VAL A 405 -9.45 3.06 0.76
N VAL A 406 -9.49 1.81 0.30
CA VAL A 406 -8.44 0.81 0.51
C VAL A 406 -8.10 0.21 -0.84
N GLY A 407 -6.96 0.62 -1.42
CA GLY A 407 -6.63 0.27 -2.80
C GLY A 407 -7.75 0.67 -3.76
N SER A 408 -8.29 -0.29 -4.51
CA SER A 408 -9.44 -0.11 -5.41
C SER A 408 -10.82 -0.30 -4.76
N GLU A 409 -10.88 -0.65 -3.47
CA GLU A 409 -12.14 -0.82 -2.72
C GLU A 409 -12.43 0.36 -1.79
N TRP A 410 -13.67 0.46 -1.32
CA TRP A 410 -14.07 1.47 -0.34
C TRP A 410 -15.06 0.90 0.67
N GLY A 411 -15.29 1.63 1.76
CA GLY A 411 -16.33 1.30 2.72
C GLY A 411 -16.46 2.33 3.84
N ARG A 412 -17.27 1.96 4.83
CA ARG A 412 -17.38 2.69 6.09
C ARG A 412 -16.93 1.75 7.20
N ILE A 413 -16.00 2.18 8.03
CA ILE A 413 -15.52 1.40 9.17
C ILE A 413 -16.71 1.16 10.11
N ARG A 414 -17.21 -0.06 10.19
CA ARG A 414 -18.27 -0.43 11.14
C ARG A 414 -17.68 -0.73 12.52
N VAL A 415 -16.56 -1.45 12.51
CA VAL A 415 -15.86 -1.94 13.71
C VAL A 415 -14.36 -1.92 13.43
N ILE A 416 -13.59 -1.52 14.43
CA ILE A 416 -12.16 -1.78 14.54
C ILE A 416 -11.96 -2.77 15.69
N ARG A 417 -11.12 -3.78 15.47
CA ARG A 417 -10.64 -4.69 16.54
C ARG A 417 -9.14 -4.65 16.66
N ASP A 418 -8.66 -4.79 17.88
CA ASP A 418 -7.30 -5.19 18.17
C ASP A 418 -7.06 -6.66 17.72
N MET A 419 -5.79 -7.06 17.59
CA MET A 419 -5.38 -8.43 17.24
C MET A 419 -5.82 -9.48 18.28
N SER A 420 -6.11 -9.07 19.51
CA SER A 420 -6.74 -9.90 20.55
C SER A 420 -8.25 -10.12 20.33
N GLY A 421 -8.85 -9.52 19.28
CA GLY A 421 -10.28 -9.58 18.97
C GLY A 421 -11.17 -8.62 19.77
N LYS A 422 -10.59 -7.87 20.71
CA LYS A 422 -11.26 -6.83 21.50
C LYS A 422 -11.69 -5.67 20.60
N LEU A 423 -12.88 -5.12 20.85
CA LEU A 423 -13.38 -3.92 20.18
C LEU A 423 -12.61 -2.69 20.65
N THR A 424 -12.22 -1.82 19.72
CA THR A 424 -11.52 -0.56 20.01
C THR A 424 -12.13 0.55 19.16
N GLU A 425 -12.43 1.71 19.75
CA GLU A 425 -13.05 2.81 18.99
C GLU A 425 -12.08 3.56 18.08
N ARG A 426 -10.80 3.60 18.47
CA ARG A 426 -9.72 4.37 17.85
C ARG A 426 -8.45 3.54 17.71
N ALA A 427 -7.78 3.57 16.56
CA ALA A 427 -6.46 2.97 16.36
C ALA A 427 -5.40 4.06 16.17
N ARG A 428 -4.36 4.04 17.01
CA ARG A 428 -3.23 5.00 16.99
C ARG A 428 -2.12 4.53 16.05
N PRO A 429 -1.16 5.39 15.65
CA PRO A 429 0.01 4.98 14.88
C PRO A 429 0.76 3.78 15.48
N ALA A 430 1.38 2.98 14.61
CA ALA A 430 1.97 1.66 14.84
C ALA A 430 1.01 0.55 15.30
N MET A 431 -0.23 0.84 15.72
CA MET A 431 -1.15 -0.20 16.19
C MET A 431 -1.64 -1.09 15.04
N PRO A 432 -1.52 -2.43 15.14
CA PRO A 432 -2.14 -3.36 14.21
C PRO A 432 -3.62 -3.57 14.55
N VAL A 433 -4.50 -3.43 13.57
CA VAL A 433 -5.96 -3.55 13.77
C VAL A 433 -6.66 -4.27 12.63
N VAL A 434 -7.78 -4.93 12.93
CA VAL A 434 -8.69 -5.51 11.95
C VAL A 434 -9.85 -4.56 11.71
N ILE A 435 -10.01 -4.13 10.46
CA ILE A 435 -11.06 -3.24 9.98
C ILE A 435 -12.20 -4.08 9.39
N GLU A 436 -13.43 -3.88 9.88
CA GLU A 436 -14.64 -4.51 9.37
C GLU A 436 -15.56 -3.45 8.70
N GLY A 437 -16.12 -3.75 7.51
CA GLY A 437 -17.10 -2.86 6.84
C GLY A 437 -16.73 -2.34 5.45
N LEU A 438 -15.66 -2.86 4.85
CA LEU A 438 -15.37 -2.64 3.43
C LEU A 438 -16.47 -3.27 2.54
N LYS A 439 -16.67 -2.73 1.33
CA LYS A 439 -17.63 -3.27 0.35
C LYS A 439 -17.07 -4.46 -0.43
N GLY A 440 -15.76 -4.46 -0.68
CA GLY A 440 -15.02 -5.53 -1.33
C GLY A 440 -13.83 -5.99 -0.49
N LEU A 441 -13.12 -7.01 -0.99
CA LEU A 441 -11.88 -7.50 -0.40
C LEU A 441 -10.69 -6.73 -1.00
N PRO A 442 -9.94 -5.93 -0.22
CA PRO A 442 -8.76 -5.23 -0.73
C PRO A 442 -7.59 -6.19 -0.96
N MET A 443 -6.54 -5.71 -1.63
CA MET A 443 -5.30 -6.46 -1.81
C MET A 443 -4.34 -6.22 -0.63
N ALA A 444 -3.54 -7.24 -0.29
CA ALA A 444 -2.47 -7.07 0.69
C ALA A 444 -1.36 -6.17 0.13
N GLY A 445 -0.98 -5.13 0.88
CA GLY A 445 -0.10 -4.04 0.45
C GLY A 445 -0.84 -2.77 0.02
N ASP A 446 -2.18 -2.76 -0.03
CA ASP A 446 -2.95 -1.56 -0.39
C ASP A 446 -2.86 -0.47 0.70
N ASP A 447 -2.79 0.79 0.27
CA ASP A 447 -2.94 1.97 1.13
C ASP A 447 -4.40 2.13 1.58
N VAL A 448 -4.60 2.31 2.89
CA VAL A 448 -5.84 2.76 3.54
C VAL A 448 -5.77 4.27 3.73
N THR A 449 -6.69 5.00 3.10
CA THR A 449 -6.83 6.45 3.23
C THR A 449 -8.23 6.81 3.73
N VAL A 450 -8.32 7.58 4.82
CA VAL A 450 -9.58 8.14 5.35
C VAL A 450 -10.04 9.31 4.49
N VAL A 451 -11.33 9.32 4.13
CA VAL A 451 -11.96 10.37 3.32
C VAL A 451 -13.21 10.91 4.02
N GLU A 452 -13.60 12.15 3.70
CA GLU A 452 -14.70 12.85 4.39
C GLU A 452 -16.08 12.26 4.08
N THR A 453 -16.38 11.95 2.81
CA THR A 453 -17.72 11.57 2.36
C THR A 453 -17.74 10.24 1.60
N GLU A 454 -18.89 9.56 1.60
CA GLU A 454 -19.08 8.31 0.87
C GLU A 454 -18.92 8.49 -0.65
N GLU A 455 -19.42 9.60 -1.19
CA GLU A 455 -19.32 9.92 -2.62
C GLU A 455 -17.86 10.08 -3.05
N ARG A 456 -17.05 10.78 -2.24
CA ARG A 456 -15.60 10.89 -2.43
C ARG A 456 -14.94 9.51 -2.44
N ALA A 457 -15.29 8.65 -1.48
CA ALA A 457 -14.76 7.28 -1.37
C ALA A 457 -15.06 6.45 -2.62
N ARG A 458 -16.30 6.53 -3.11
CA ARG A 458 -16.80 5.81 -4.28
C ARG A 458 -16.12 6.28 -5.57
N MET A 459 -15.93 7.60 -5.74
CA MET A 459 -15.22 8.17 -6.89
C MET A 459 -13.75 7.75 -6.92
N LEU A 460 -13.04 7.84 -5.79
CA LEU A 460 -11.64 7.40 -5.67
C LEU A 460 -11.45 5.92 -5.98
N SER A 461 -12.26 5.04 -5.39
CA SER A 461 -12.25 3.61 -5.69
C SER A 461 -12.51 3.34 -7.18
N ALA A 462 -13.50 4.01 -7.78
CA ALA A 462 -13.80 3.85 -9.20
C ALA A 462 -12.65 4.33 -10.11
N GLY A 463 -12.02 5.46 -9.80
CA GLY A 463 -10.84 5.97 -10.51
C GLY A 463 -9.66 5.01 -10.44
N ARG A 464 -9.33 4.53 -9.23
CA ARG A 464 -8.28 3.53 -8.99
C ARG A 464 -8.56 2.22 -9.72
N ARG A 465 -9.80 1.72 -9.71
CA ARG A 465 -10.20 0.50 -10.44
C ARG A 465 -10.04 0.65 -11.95
N ARG A 466 -10.54 1.75 -12.55
CA ARG A 466 -10.36 2.05 -13.99
C ARG A 466 -8.90 2.10 -14.38
N LYS A 467 -8.05 2.69 -13.53
CA LYS A 467 -6.61 2.76 -13.75
C LYS A 467 -5.98 1.37 -13.70
N TYR A 468 -6.26 0.58 -12.66
CA TYR A 468 -5.79 -0.80 -12.53
C TYR A 468 -6.17 -1.67 -13.73
N GLU A 469 -7.41 -1.53 -14.23
CA GLU A 469 -7.87 -2.20 -15.45
C GLU A 469 -7.10 -1.75 -16.71
N LYS A 470 -6.88 -0.44 -16.90
CA LYS A 470 -6.04 0.10 -17.99
C LYS A 470 -4.62 -0.45 -17.93
N ASP A 471 -3.99 -0.46 -16.75
CA ASP A 471 -2.61 -0.91 -16.58
C ASP A 471 -2.48 -2.44 -16.76
N ARG A 472 -3.46 -3.22 -16.30
CA ARG A 472 -3.55 -4.67 -16.58
C ARG A 472 -3.69 -4.95 -18.08
N LEU A 473 -4.54 -4.21 -18.79
CA LEU A 473 -4.70 -4.35 -20.24
C LEU A 473 -3.42 -3.97 -21.00
N ARG A 474 -2.73 -2.90 -20.58
CA ARG A 474 -1.40 -2.50 -21.11
C ARG A 474 -0.38 -3.62 -20.94
N GLN A 475 -0.26 -4.21 -19.75
CA GLN A 475 0.66 -5.33 -19.50
C GLN A 475 0.38 -6.54 -20.40
N ILE A 476 -0.90 -6.90 -20.59
CA ILE A 476 -1.30 -8.00 -21.49
C ILE A 476 -0.97 -7.66 -22.95
N MET A 477 -1.18 -6.41 -23.39
CA MET A 477 -0.78 -5.96 -24.73
C MET A 477 0.74 -6.04 -24.90
N GLU A 478 1.53 -5.49 -23.98
CA GLU A 478 2.99 -5.56 -24.03
C GLU A 478 3.54 -6.99 -24.05
N GLN A 479 2.94 -7.90 -23.28
CA GLN A 479 3.31 -9.32 -23.30
C GLN A 479 3.04 -9.94 -24.68
N ARG A 480 1.92 -9.57 -25.32
CA ARG A 480 1.59 -10.02 -26.69
C ARG A 480 2.47 -9.39 -27.77
N THR A 481 3.07 -8.22 -27.55
CA THR A 481 4.03 -7.61 -28.49
C THR A 481 5.47 -8.10 -28.28
N LYS A 482 5.74 -8.83 -27.19
CA LYS A 482 7.05 -9.43 -26.87
C LYS A 482 7.14 -10.91 -27.24
N ILE A 483 6.04 -11.49 -27.73
CA ILE A 483 5.92 -12.83 -28.34
C ILE A 483 5.80 -12.64 -29.85
#